data_AF-A0A317TYM0-F1
#
_entry.id   AF-A0A317TYM0-F1
#
_cell.length_a   1.000
_cell.length_b   1.000
_cell.length_c   1.000
_cell.angle_alpha   90.00
_cell.angle_beta   90.00
_cell.angle_gamma   90.00
#
_symmetry.space_group_name_H-M   'P 1'
#
loop_
_entity.id
_entity.type
_entity.pdbx_description
1 polymer ?
#
loop_
_entity_poly.entity_id
_entity_poly.type
_entity_poly.pdbx_seq_one_letter_code
_entity_poly.pdbx_strand_id
1 'polypeptide(L)'
;MIKIDTKNTKARISYFISELILSDLKNDMIKSGYDLKGKSKWICEAVLELLNMNNYKELVMLSDQMQGFEKLDYISVDRSFKTLISDAVINIRTDYPSLEGVQSKILRTAILQRLIKS
;
A
#
# COMPACT_ATOMS: atom_id res chain seq x y z
N MET A 1 -24.25 -10.99 24.23
CA MET A 1 -24.27 -11.27 22.77
C MET A 1 -23.87 -9.99 22.04
N ILE A 2 -22.61 -9.88 21.62
CA ILE A 2 -22.11 -8.71 20.89
C ILE A 2 -22.58 -8.86 19.45
N LYS A 3 -23.44 -7.93 18.98
CA LYS A 3 -23.83 -7.86 17.57
C LYS A 3 -22.62 -7.36 16.79
N ILE A 4 -21.90 -8.29 16.16
CA ILE A 4 -20.89 -7.94 15.17
C ILE A 4 -21.65 -7.48 13.93
N ASP A 5 -21.53 -6.20 13.60
CA ASP A 5 -22.18 -5.60 12.44
C ASP A 5 -21.63 -6.25 11.15
N THR A 6 -22.40 -7.17 10.58
CA THR A 6 -22.05 -7.97 9.40
C THR A 6 -22.10 -7.18 8.09
N LYS A 7 -22.41 -5.87 8.11
CA LYS A 7 -22.54 -5.03 6.91
C LYS A 7 -21.28 -4.30 6.46
N ASN A 8 -20.21 -4.25 7.25
CA ASN A 8 -19.02 -3.51 6.83
C ASN A 8 -18.05 -4.37 6.01
N THR A 9 -18.28 -4.39 4.69
CA THR A 9 -17.44 -5.07 3.68
C THR A 9 -16.11 -4.35 3.45
N LYS A 10 -16.01 -3.08 3.83
CA LYS A 10 -14.82 -2.25 3.66
C LYS A 10 -13.98 -2.22 4.94
N ALA A 11 -12.67 -2.17 4.76
CA ALA A 11 -11.66 -2.04 5.79
C ALA A 11 -10.75 -0.86 5.46
N ARG A 12 -10.23 -0.19 6.50
CA ARG A 12 -9.25 0.89 6.34
C ARG A 12 -7.83 0.35 6.44
N ILE A 13 -6.97 0.77 5.54
CA ILE A 13 -5.53 0.57 5.62
C ILE A 13 -4.88 1.94 5.72
N SER A 14 -4.22 2.20 6.86
CA SER A 14 -3.43 3.41 7.06
C SER A 14 -1.96 3.13 6.76
N TYR A 15 -1.27 4.13 6.22
CA TYR A 15 0.15 4.05 5.87
C TYR A 15 0.80 5.42 5.97
N PHE A 16 2.10 5.45 6.21
CA PHE A 16 2.90 6.68 6.21
C PHE A 16 3.54 6.90 4.84
N ILE A 17 3.48 8.11 4.31
CA ILE A 17 4.02 8.53 3.01
C ILE A 17 4.58 9.96 3.10
N SER A 18 5.35 10.41 2.10
CA SER A 18 5.77 11.82 2.00
C SER A 18 4.72 12.62 1.26
N GLU A 19 4.66 13.94 1.51
CA GLU A 19 3.71 14.81 0.80
C GLU A 19 4.00 14.87 -0.71
N LEU A 20 5.28 14.85 -1.08
CA LEU A 20 5.75 14.88 -2.47
C LEU A 20 5.25 13.64 -3.23
N ILE A 21 5.47 12.44 -2.71
CA ILE A 21 5.02 11.21 -3.37
C ILE A 21 3.49 11.17 -3.46
N LEU A 22 2.78 11.67 -2.43
CA LEU A 22 1.32 11.76 -2.47
C LEU A 22 0.83 12.74 -3.55
N SER A 23 1.57 13.82 -3.81
CA SER A 23 1.30 14.75 -4.91
C SER A 23 1.54 14.08 -6.27
N ASP A 24 2.68 13.39 -6.42
CA ASP A 24 3.03 12.69 -7.65
C ASP A 24 2.02 11.59 -8.00
N LEU A 25 1.60 10.81 -7.01
CA LEU A 25 0.52 9.84 -7.13
C LEU A 25 -0.76 10.47 -7.67
N LYS A 26 -1.17 11.63 -7.14
CA LYS A 26 -2.41 12.30 -7.60
C LYS A 26 -2.28 12.78 -9.04
N ASN A 27 -1.11 13.29 -9.42
CA ASN A 27 -0.85 13.74 -10.78
C ASN A 27 -0.87 12.55 -11.76
N ASP A 28 -0.24 11.43 -11.38
CA ASP A 28 -0.25 10.21 -12.17
C ASP A 28 -1.66 9.64 -12.34
N MET A 29 -2.44 9.59 -11.25
CA MET A 29 -3.85 9.17 -11.30
C MET A 29 -4.64 9.96 -12.34
N ILE A 30 -4.52 11.29 -12.34
CA ILE A 30 -5.24 12.15 -13.28
C ILE A 30 -4.81 11.87 -14.71
N LYS A 31 -3.50 11.73 -14.96
CA LYS A 31 -2.95 11.39 -16.29
C LYS A 31 -3.44 10.03 -16.79
N SER A 32 -3.56 9.07 -15.88
CA SER A 32 -4.00 7.70 -16.15
C SER A 32 -5.54 7.56 -16.23
N GLY A 33 -6.29 8.67 -16.20
CA GLY A 33 -7.74 8.67 -16.37
C GLY A 33 -8.54 8.27 -15.13
N TYR A 34 -7.92 8.23 -13.95
CA TYR A 34 -8.63 8.01 -12.69
C TYR A 34 -9.31 9.31 -12.25
N ASP A 35 -10.51 9.17 -11.69
CA ASP A 35 -11.17 10.29 -11.02
C ASP A 35 -10.53 10.60 -9.66
N LEU A 36 -10.94 11.71 -9.04
CA LEU A 36 -10.44 12.15 -7.73
C LEU A 36 -10.76 11.15 -6.58
N LYS A 37 -11.64 10.17 -6.81
CA LYS A 37 -11.99 9.11 -5.85
C LYS A 37 -11.24 7.80 -6.13
N GLY A 38 -10.50 7.73 -7.22
CA GLY A 38 -9.79 6.54 -7.68
C GLY A 38 -8.57 6.13 -6.85
N LYS A 39 -8.18 6.89 -5.81
CA LYS A 39 -6.94 6.68 -5.04
C LYS A 39 -6.84 5.27 -4.47
N SER A 40 -7.90 4.78 -3.82
CA SER A 40 -7.89 3.43 -3.27
C SER A 40 -7.70 2.38 -4.37
N LYS A 41 -8.38 2.54 -5.51
CA LYS A 41 -8.28 1.61 -6.65
C LYS A 41 -6.86 1.63 -7.23
N TRP A 42 -6.32 2.82 -7.51
CA TRP A 42 -4.97 2.99 -8.06
C TRP A 42 -3.91 2.36 -7.14
N ILE A 43 -4.00 2.58 -5.82
CA ILE A 43 -3.05 1.99 -4.86
C ILE A 43 -3.24 0.47 -4.76
N CYS A 44 -4.48 -0.03 -4.78
CA CYS A 44 -4.73 -1.46 -4.75
C CYS A 44 -4.09 -2.17 -5.96
N GLU A 45 -4.25 -1.61 -7.15
CA GLU A 45 -3.62 -2.14 -8.37
C GLU A 45 -2.10 -2.07 -8.29
N ALA A 46 -1.53 -0.94 -7.83
CA ALA A 46 -0.08 -0.81 -7.62
C ALA A 46 0.47 -1.90 -6.68
N VAL A 47 -0.27 -2.21 -5.62
CA VAL A 47 0.10 -3.28 -4.67
C VAL A 47 0.03 -4.65 -5.36
N LEU A 48 -1.02 -4.93 -6.13
CA LEU A 48 -1.13 -6.21 -6.86
C LEU A 48 0.01 -6.35 -7.87
N GLU A 49 0.35 -5.29 -8.59
CA GLU A 49 1.51 -5.23 -9.50
C GLU A 49 2.83 -5.51 -8.75
N LEU A 50 3.02 -4.92 -7.56
CA LEU A 50 4.19 -5.18 -6.71
C LEU A 50 4.25 -6.65 -6.26
N LEU A 51 3.16 -7.19 -5.71
CA LEU A 51 3.15 -8.55 -5.16
C LEU A 51 3.33 -9.64 -6.23
N ASN A 52 3.06 -9.31 -7.50
CA ASN A 52 3.35 -10.19 -8.63
C ASN A 52 4.84 -10.17 -9.07
N MET A 53 5.68 -9.31 -8.49
CA MET A 53 7.12 -9.29 -8.80
C MET A 53 7.86 -10.35 -8.01
N ASN A 54 8.75 -11.11 -8.66
CA ASN A 54 9.53 -12.17 -8.00
C ASN A 54 10.38 -11.66 -6.83
N ASN A 55 10.85 -10.42 -6.88
CA ASN A 55 11.72 -9.79 -5.88
C ASN A 55 10.99 -8.77 -4.99
N TYR A 56 9.66 -8.82 -4.89
CA TYR A 56 8.90 -7.79 -4.16
C TYR A 56 9.34 -7.61 -2.71
N LYS A 57 9.72 -8.70 -2.02
CA LYS A 57 10.16 -8.65 -0.62
C LYS A 57 11.44 -7.84 -0.46
N GLU A 58 12.39 -8.02 -1.38
CA GLU A 58 13.64 -7.26 -1.42
C GLU A 58 13.37 -5.78 -1.66
N LEU A 59 12.50 -5.44 -2.61
CA LEU A 59 12.09 -4.06 -2.88
C LEU A 59 11.47 -3.40 -1.64
N VAL A 60 10.62 -4.13 -0.90
CA VAL A 60 10.04 -3.64 0.35
C VAL A 60 11.10 -3.46 1.44
N MET A 61 12.07 -4.36 1.54
CA MET A 61 13.21 -4.22 2.48
C MET A 61 14.05 -2.99 2.15
N LEU A 62 14.39 -2.76 0.88
CA LEU A 62 15.18 -1.59 0.45
C LEU A 62 14.50 -0.26 0.80
N SER A 63 13.16 -0.23 0.81
CA SER A 63 12.40 0.96 1.26
C SER A 63 12.58 1.30 2.74
N ASP A 64 13.23 0.44 3.52
CA ASP A 64 13.59 0.70 4.91
C ASP A 64 14.64 1.79 5.08
N GLN A 65 15.54 1.92 4.11
CA GLN A 65 16.59 2.93 4.12
C GLN A 65 16.08 4.33 3.73
N MET A 66 14.83 4.42 3.24
CA MET A 66 14.23 5.69 2.82
C MET A 66 13.64 6.46 4.00
N GLN A 67 13.88 7.78 4.03
CA GLN A 67 13.42 8.70 5.08
C GLN A 67 12.34 9.67 4.58
N GLY A 68 11.77 10.48 5.48
CA GLY A 68 10.81 11.55 5.12
C GLY A 68 9.36 11.09 4.97
N PHE A 69 8.97 9.96 5.57
CA PHE A 69 7.61 9.45 5.54
C PHE A 69 6.87 9.71 6.85
N GLU A 70 6.38 10.92 7.03
CA GLU A 70 5.76 11.36 8.28
C GLU A 70 4.24 11.54 8.15
N LYS A 71 3.74 11.70 6.91
CA LYS A 71 2.32 11.95 6.66
C LYS A 71 1.52 10.66 6.73
N LEU A 72 0.58 10.59 7.65
CA LEU A 72 -0.40 9.52 7.72
C LEU A 72 -1.48 9.72 6.64
N ASP A 73 -1.65 8.72 5.77
CA ASP A 73 -2.75 8.62 4.83
C ASP A 73 -3.46 7.26 4.98
N TYR A 74 -4.57 7.09 4.27
CA TYR A 74 -5.35 5.86 4.28
C TYR A 74 -6.06 5.61 2.95
N ILE A 75 -6.36 4.32 2.73
CA ILE A 75 -7.26 3.83 1.68
C ILE A 75 -8.37 2.98 2.31
N SER A 76 -9.52 2.97 1.64
CA SER A 76 -10.65 2.09 1.97
C SER A 76 -10.69 0.97 0.95
N VAL A 77 -10.62 -0.28 1.43
CA VAL A 77 -10.46 -1.49 0.61
C VAL A 77 -11.45 -2.56 1.03
N ASP A 78 -11.68 -3.57 0.21
CA ASP A 78 -12.44 -4.75 0.65
C ASP A 78 -11.66 -5.57 1.68
N ARG A 79 -12.38 -6.29 2.56
CA ARG A 79 -11.74 -7.13 3.58
C ARG A 79 -10.78 -8.16 2.99
N SER A 80 -11.09 -8.76 1.84
CA SER A 80 -10.19 -9.69 1.14
C SER A 80 -8.84 -9.05 0.80
N PHE A 81 -8.86 -7.79 0.36
CA PHE A 81 -7.65 -7.03 0.08
C PHE A 81 -6.87 -6.72 1.36
N LYS A 82 -7.57 -6.41 2.46
CA LYS A 82 -6.94 -6.25 3.78
C LYS A 82 -6.24 -7.53 4.23
N THR A 83 -6.87 -8.69 4.05
CA THR A 83 -6.28 -10.00 4.34
C THR A 83 -5.04 -10.24 3.47
N LEU A 84 -5.11 -9.98 2.17
CA LEU A 84 -3.97 -10.08 1.26
C LEU A 84 -2.77 -9.24 1.72
N ILE A 85 -3.00 -8.02 2.20
CA ILE A 85 -1.93 -7.18 2.78
C ILE A 85 -1.38 -7.79 4.08
N SER A 86 -2.25 -8.32 4.95
CA SER A 86 -1.82 -9.01 6.18
C SER A 86 -0.96 -10.23 5.88
N ASP A 87 -1.33 -11.02 4.88
CA ASP A 87 -0.57 -12.20 4.44
C ASP A 87 0.79 -11.79 3.85
N ALA A 88 0.82 -10.73 3.04
CA ALA A 88 2.08 -10.17 2.52
C ALA A 88 3.00 -9.67 3.65
N VAL A 89 2.45 -9.06 4.71
CA VAL A 89 3.23 -8.66 5.90
C VAL A 89 3.85 -9.87 6.58
N ILE A 90 3.08 -10.94 6.78
CA ILE A 90 3.59 -12.18 7.39
C ILE A 90 4.70 -12.78 6.52
N ASN A 91 4.48 -12.88 5.21
CA ASN A 91 5.42 -13.47 4.25
C ASN A 91 6.75 -12.69 4.17
N ILE A 92 6.71 -11.35 4.24
CA ILE A 92 7.92 -10.52 4.31
C ILE A 92 8.65 -10.73 5.64
N ARG A 93 7.91 -10.82 6.76
CA ARG A 93 8.51 -11.04 8.08
C ARG A 93 9.15 -12.40 8.25
N THR A 94 8.76 -13.41 7.46
CA THR A 94 9.47 -14.69 7.42
C THR A 94 10.93 -14.52 6.98
N ASP A 95 11.20 -13.63 6.03
CA ASP A 95 12.54 -13.42 5.47
C ASP A 95 13.27 -12.26 6.18
N TYR A 96 12.52 -11.27 6.66
CA TYR A 96 13.03 -10.07 7.35
C TYR A 96 12.32 -9.85 8.70
N PRO A 97 12.61 -10.65 9.75
CA PRO A 97 11.86 -10.62 11.01
C PRO A 97 11.95 -9.30 11.77
N SER A 98 13.06 -8.56 11.62
CA SER A 98 13.28 -7.27 12.28
C SER A 98 12.66 -6.08 11.54
N LEU A 99 12.02 -6.32 10.39
CA LEU A 99 11.43 -5.24 9.60
C LEU A 99 10.13 -4.73 10.26
N GLU A 100 10.17 -3.48 10.72
CA GLU A 100 9.03 -2.82 11.33
C GLU A 100 8.20 -2.03 10.33
N GLY A 101 6.92 -1.78 10.65
CA GLY A 101 6.05 -0.96 9.81
C GLY A 101 5.81 -1.50 8.39
N VAL A 102 5.91 -2.82 8.19
CA VAL A 102 5.89 -3.51 6.89
C VAL A 102 4.69 -3.11 6.02
N GLN A 103 3.50 -2.97 6.60
CA GLN A 103 2.30 -2.54 5.84
C GLN A 103 2.53 -1.18 5.14
N SER A 104 3.08 -0.20 5.84
CA SER A 104 3.39 1.11 5.24
C SER A 104 4.45 0.98 4.15
N LYS A 105 5.45 0.11 4.38
CA LYS A 105 6.52 -0.14 3.40
C LYS A 105 5.98 -0.81 2.13
N ILE A 106 5.08 -1.79 2.24
CA ILE A 106 4.41 -2.42 1.08
C ILE A 106 3.68 -1.35 0.27
N LEU A 107 2.83 -0.55 0.91
CA LEU A 107 2.03 0.46 0.21
C LEU A 107 2.92 1.52 -0.46
N ARG A 108 3.94 2.03 0.24
CA ARG A 108 4.87 2.99 -0.35
C ARG A 108 5.69 2.40 -1.49
N THR A 109 6.21 1.18 -1.32
CA THR A 109 7.00 0.51 -2.36
C THR A 109 6.15 0.33 -3.60
N ALA A 110 4.89 -0.10 -3.45
CA ALA A 110 3.95 -0.25 -4.57
C ALA A 110 3.71 1.08 -5.30
N ILE A 111 3.45 2.15 -4.54
CA ILE A 111 3.24 3.49 -5.09
C ILE A 111 4.47 3.95 -5.88
N LEU A 112 5.66 3.84 -5.28
CA LEU A 112 6.92 4.26 -5.91
C LEU A 112 7.23 3.43 -7.16
N GLN A 113 7.08 2.10 -7.09
CA GLN A 113 7.34 1.21 -8.22
C GLN A 113 6.41 1.49 -9.40
N ARG A 114 5.16 1.88 -9.14
CA ARG A 114 4.24 2.28 -10.21
C ARG A 114 4.61 3.66 -10.79
N LEU A 115 4.88 4.64 -9.94
CA LEU A 115 5.31 5.99 -10.36
C LEU A 115 6.59 6.01 -11.21
N ILE A 116 7.54 5.09 -10.96
CA ILE A 116 8.78 4.98 -11.73
C ILE A 116 8.53 4.44 -13.15
N LYS A 117 7.43 3.71 -13.37
CA LYS A 117 7.07 3.10 -14.66
C LYS A 117 6.14 3.97 -15.52
N SER A 118 5.55 5.01 -14.92
CA SER A 118 4.61 5.95 -15.54
C SER A 118 5.26 6.97 -16.47
#